data_AF-A0A2E0R7F3-F1
#
_entry.id   AF-A0A2E0R7F3-F1
#
_cell.length_a   1.000
_cell.length_b   1.000
_cell.length_c   1.000
_cell.angle_alpha   90.00
_cell.angle_beta   90.00
_cell.angle_gamma   90.00
#
_symmetry.space_group_name_H-M   'P 1'
#
loop_
_entity.id
_entity.type
_entity.pdbx_description
1 polymer ?
#
loop_
_entity_poly.entity_id
_entity_poly.type
_entity_poly.pdbx_seq_one_letter_code
_entity_poly.pdbx_strand_id
1 'polypeptide(L)'
;MINKFTSTQDEGGMYESFSDLALCTLVITLVLTALLAVNVTQRINVEINENQFNMDLTPLRSYIGVSQSADDKESYVHFLDADIIDKLIAYDDALTRSRIVNVPPERTLSLENFILLSPGIYLGTDKAGLSTLSSLPEIWDADVMHPDSIGFSINHAFSDRLLNGLFPSYKDQNELKRSRIYVESNSYRNDENEIINSIIIGHVSYQVPTAIENGSLDWLNSFMSGTVDLVYIGDLGGAEGNARINYFSENGLTECVEDYSYFLANYEVGHSLKGTESSLKKEIESYPLHKHKDAWDSYVTSRISAEIDPPQWFFSDFLVKLGFDRMVMDMPGVKK
;
A
#
# COMPACT_ATOMS: atom_id res chain seq x y z
N MET A 1 44.74 65.14 -48.67
CA MET A 1 43.32 65.29 -48.31
C MET A 1 42.74 63.90 -48.07
N ILE A 2 42.22 63.69 -46.85
CA ILE A 2 41.08 62.82 -46.50
C ILE A 2 41.32 61.28 -46.42
N ASN A 3 41.47 60.84 -45.16
CA ASN A 3 40.89 59.70 -44.41
C ASN A 3 40.82 58.27 -45.00
N LYS A 4 41.28 57.29 -44.20
CA LYS A 4 40.39 56.35 -43.47
C LYS A 4 41.09 55.61 -42.31
N PHE A 5 40.33 55.45 -41.23
CA PHE A 5 40.56 54.79 -39.94
C PHE A 5 40.84 53.28 -40.02
N THR A 6 41.47 52.71 -38.98
CA THR A 6 40.99 51.65 -38.04
C THR A 6 42.16 51.15 -37.19
N SER A 7 42.27 51.54 -35.91
CA SER A 7 41.75 50.88 -34.69
C SER A 7 42.58 49.67 -34.21
N THR A 8 43.36 49.86 -33.14
CA THR A 8 43.75 48.79 -32.21
C THR A 8 43.45 49.30 -30.81
N GLN A 9 42.25 48.98 -30.34
CA GLN A 9 41.73 49.30 -29.02
C GLN A 9 42.29 48.36 -27.94
N ASP A 10 42.24 48.85 -26.71
CA ASP A 10 42.35 48.14 -25.43
C ASP A 10 41.51 46.85 -25.37
N GLU A 11 42.10 45.70 -25.73
CA GLU A 11 41.41 44.40 -25.63
C GLU A 11 41.99 43.50 -24.52
N GLY A 12 43.23 43.69 -24.05
CA GLY A 12 43.88 42.76 -23.12
C GLY A 12 43.28 42.68 -21.70
N GLY A 13 42.85 43.82 -21.12
CA GLY A 13 42.35 43.85 -19.74
C GLY A 13 40.85 43.51 -19.60
N MET A 14 40.07 43.71 -20.66
CA MET A 14 38.64 43.42 -20.62
C MET A 14 38.38 41.91 -20.68
N TYR A 15 39.14 41.15 -21.49
CA TYR A 15 38.98 39.69 -21.57
C TYR A 15 39.40 38.95 -20.30
N GLU A 16 40.44 39.40 -19.59
CA GLU A 16 40.82 38.77 -18.30
C GLU A 16 39.74 39.01 -17.23
N SER A 17 39.21 40.24 -17.12
CA SER A 17 38.13 40.55 -16.15
C SER A 17 36.80 39.87 -16.50
N PHE A 18 36.46 39.74 -17.78
CA PHE A 18 35.28 38.99 -18.22
C PHE A 18 35.47 37.48 -18.04
N SER A 19 36.67 36.97 -18.28
CA SER A 19 37.01 35.56 -18.05
C SER A 19 36.91 35.22 -16.57
N ASP A 20 37.45 36.06 -15.68
CA ASP A 20 37.35 35.85 -14.23
C ASP A 20 35.91 35.99 -13.73
N LEU A 21 35.14 36.96 -14.24
CA LEU A 21 33.73 37.08 -13.88
C LEU A 21 32.92 35.89 -14.39
N ALA A 22 33.15 35.43 -15.63
CA ALA A 22 32.46 34.28 -16.21
C ALA A 22 32.83 32.99 -15.49
N LEU A 23 34.10 32.80 -15.13
CA LEU A 23 34.59 31.62 -14.43
C LEU A 23 34.11 31.62 -12.97
N CYS A 24 34.08 32.77 -12.31
CA CYS A 24 33.51 32.91 -10.98
C CYS A 24 31.99 32.68 -10.98
N THR A 25 31.28 33.22 -11.99
CA THR A 25 29.84 32.97 -12.17
C THR A 25 29.59 31.49 -12.43
N LEU A 26 30.38 30.85 -13.29
CA LEU A 26 30.23 29.43 -13.60
C LEU A 26 30.50 28.57 -12.38
N VAL A 27 31.55 28.85 -11.59
CA VAL A 27 31.82 28.16 -10.33
C VAL A 27 30.68 28.35 -9.33
N ILE A 28 30.17 29.57 -9.16
CA ILE A 28 29.03 29.83 -8.28
C ILE A 28 27.78 29.10 -8.77
N THR A 29 27.54 29.06 -10.08
CA THR A 29 26.38 28.37 -10.67
C THR A 29 26.52 26.86 -10.51
N LEU A 30 27.74 26.31 -10.63
CA LEU A 30 28.04 24.89 -10.49
C LEU A 30 27.98 24.46 -9.01
N VAL A 31 28.41 25.33 -8.10
CA VAL A 31 28.24 25.14 -6.65
C VAL A 31 26.78 25.28 -6.25
N LEU A 32 26.04 26.23 -6.81
CA LEU A 32 24.60 26.37 -6.55
C LEU A 32 23.82 25.20 -7.15
N THR A 33 24.14 24.71 -8.34
CA THR A 33 23.50 23.50 -8.91
C THR A 33 23.94 22.24 -8.21
N ALA A 34 25.17 22.14 -7.70
CA ALA A 34 25.58 21.04 -6.84
C ALA A 34 24.88 21.10 -5.47
N LEU A 35 24.74 22.29 -4.88
CA LEU A 35 23.96 22.50 -3.66
C LEU A 35 22.47 22.31 -3.90
N LEU A 36 21.95 22.64 -5.07
CA LEU A 36 20.58 22.33 -5.47
C LEU A 36 20.44 20.83 -5.70
N ALA A 37 21.41 20.14 -6.29
CA ALA A 37 21.37 18.68 -6.46
C ALA A 37 21.54 17.93 -5.12
N VAL A 38 22.24 18.54 -4.15
CA VAL A 38 22.43 17.99 -2.79
C VAL A 38 21.26 18.35 -1.86
N ASN A 39 20.67 19.54 -1.97
CA ASN A 39 19.51 19.98 -1.17
C ASN A 39 18.15 19.69 -1.83
N VAL A 40 18.10 19.42 -3.13
CA VAL A 40 17.06 18.60 -3.77
C VAL A 40 17.47 17.15 -3.57
N THR A 41 17.78 16.81 -2.32
CA THR A 41 17.24 15.57 -1.78
C THR A 41 15.74 15.78 -1.85
N GLN A 42 15.11 15.32 -2.93
CA GLN A 42 13.73 14.88 -2.83
C GLN A 42 13.75 13.81 -1.74
N ARG A 43 13.56 14.26 -0.49
CA ARG A 43 13.22 13.38 0.61
C ARG A 43 11.87 12.85 0.22
N ILE A 44 11.90 11.65 -0.29
CA ILE A 44 10.72 10.98 -0.71
C ILE A 44 10.00 10.65 0.61
N ASN A 45 8.99 11.45 0.97
CA ASN A 45 7.78 10.81 1.49
C ASN A 45 7.38 9.85 0.39
N VAL A 46 7.81 8.59 0.48
CA VAL A 46 7.59 7.61 -0.58
C VAL A 46 6.11 7.23 -0.58
N GLU A 47 5.26 8.13 -1.09
CA GLU A 47 4.25 7.71 -2.05
C GLU A 47 5.06 7.14 -3.22
N ILE A 48 5.21 5.80 -3.25
CA ILE A 48 5.84 5.11 -4.37
C ILE A 48 4.92 5.30 -5.56
N ASN A 49 5.08 6.38 -6.34
CA ASN A 49 4.21 6.64 -7.48
C ASN A 49 4.93 6.99 -8.79
N GLU A 50 4.34 6.41 -9.85
CA GLU A 50 4.23 6.83 -11.26
C GLU A 50 5.04 6.16 -12.37
N ASN A 51 6.17 5.47 -12.18
CA ASN A 51 6.93 4.98 -13.36
C ASN A 51 7.36 3.49 -13.39
N GLN A 52 6.86 2.64 -12.49
CA GLN A 52 7.31 1.22 -12.46
C GLN A 52 6.24 0.17 -12.70
N PHE A 53 4.97 0.53 -12.67
CA PHE A 53 3.94 -0.32 -13.23
C PHE A 53 3.78 0.07 -14.69
N ASN A 54 4.24 -0.77 -15.61
CA ASN A 54 3.90 -0.71 -17.03
C ASN A 54 2.40 -1.05 -17.25
N MET A 55 1.52 -0.54 -16.37
CA MET A 55 0.10 -0.84 -16.25
C MET A 55 -0.74 0.43 -16.11
N ASP A 56 -0.28 1.57 -16.63
CA ASP A 56 -1.10 2.78 -16.84
C ASP A 56 -2.40 2.51 -17.65
N LEU A 57 -2.49 1.32 -18.25
CA LEU A 57 -3.63 0.83 -19.01
C LEU A 57 -4.61 -0.03 -18.19
N THR A 58 -4.29 -0.43 -16.96
CA THR A 58 -5.23 -1.22 -16.14
C THR A 58 -6.26 -0.35 -15.45
N PRO A 59 -7.51 -0.84 -15.30
CA PRO A 59 -8.58 -0.09 -14.67
C PRO A 59 -8.18 0.32 -13.25
N LEU A 60 -8.64 1.49 -12.83
CA LEU A 60 -8.29 2.06 -11.53
C LEU A 60 -8.92 1.34 -10.32
N ARG A 61 -9.37 0.09 -10.49
CA ARG A 61 -10.26 -0.60 -9.56
C ARG A 61 -9.92 -2.06 -9.44
N SER A 62 -10.27 -2.65 -8.30
CA SER A 62 -10.21 -4.08 -8.02
C SER A 62 -11.56 -4.56 -7.52
N TYR A 63 -11.89 -5.82 -7.79
CA TYR A 63 -13.12 -6.43 -7.32
C TYR A 63 -12.86 -7.41 -6.18
N ILE A 64 -13.77 -7.45 -5.21
CA ILE A 64 -13.80 -8.55 -4.24
C ILE A 64 -15.09 -9.34 -4.34
N GLY A 65 -14.96 -10.66 -4.19
CA GLY A 65 -16.08 -11.56 -3.98
C GLY A 65 -15.86 -12.32 -2.68
N VAL A 66 -16.89 -12.38 -1.83
CA VAL A 66 -16.87 -13.25 -0.66
C VAL A 66 -17.61 -14.53 -0.97
N SER A 67 -16.95 -15.65 -0.76
CA SER A 67 -17.55 -16.97 -0.90
C SER A 67 -17.74 -17.61 0.47
N GLN A 68 -18.76 -18.46 0.61
CA GLN A 68 -19.10 -19.13 1.86
C GLN A 68 -19.21 -20.63 1.62
N SER A 69 -18.65 -21.43 2.53
CA SER A 69 -18.72 -22.89 2.46
C SER A 69 -20.19 -23.33 2.59
N ALA A 70 -20.53 -24.48 2.01
CA ALA A 70 -21.89 -25.02 2.06
C ALA A 70 -22.41 -25.29 3.49
N ASP A 71 -21.51 -25.36 4.48
CA ASP A 71 -21.83 -25.54 5.91
C ASP A 71 -21.71 -24.25 6.74
N ASP A 72 -21.54 -23.09 6.09
CA ASP A 72 -21.38 -21.76 6.69
C ASP A 72 -20.29 -21.71 7.77
N LYS A 73 -19.23 -22.53 7.64
CA LYS A 73 -18.10 -22.54 8.57
C LYS A 73 -16.87 -21.83 8.04
N GLU A 74 -16.74 -21.65 6.74
CA GLU A 74 -15.57 -20.98 6.19
C GLU A 74 -16.05 -19.92 5.22
N SER A 75 -15.45 -18.74 5.32
CA SER A 75 -15.70 -17.63 4.42
C SER A 75 -14.38 -17.13 3.90
N TYR A 76 -14.32 -16.94 2.59
CA TYR A 76 -13.11 -16.53 1.89
C TYR A 76 -13.36 -15.26 1.10
N VAL A 77 -12.39 -14.37 1.11
CA VAL A 77 -12.37 -13.14 0.32
C VAL A 77 -11.44 -13.38 -0.87
N HIS A 78 -12.00 -13.23 -2.06
CA HIS A 78 -11.28 -13.40 -3.32
C HIS A 78 -11.02 -12.04 -3.95
N PHE A 79 -9.78 -11.78 -4.33
CA PHE A 79 -9.40 -10.60 -5.10
C PHE A 79 -9.38 -10.91 -6.59
N LEU A 80 -10.08 -10.08 -7.37
CA LEU A 80 -10.28 -10.26 -8.80
C LEU A 80 -9.85 -9.00 -9.54
N ASP A 81 -9.04 -9.19 -10.60
CA ASP A 81 -8.54 -8.08 -11.41
C ASP A 81 -9.68 -7.48 -12.23
N ALA A 82 -9.80 -6.15 -12.18
CA ALA A 82 -10.85 -5.48 -12.92
C ALA A 82 -10.67 -5.57 -14.43
N ASP A 83 -9.46 -5.68 -14.97
CA ASP A 83 -9.29 -5.78 -16.41
C ASP A 83 -9.94 -7.07 -16.97
N ILE A 84 -9.88 -8.17 -16.22
CA ILE A 84 -10.54 -9.44 -16.56
C ILE A 84 -12.05 -9.29 -16.38
N ILE A 85 -12.49 -8.82 -15.22
CA ILE A 85 -13.92 -8.71 -14.89
C ILE A 85 -14.63 -7.73 -15.82
N ASP A 86 -14.04 -6.58 -16.11
CA ASP A 86 -14.61 -5.55 -16.98
C ASP A 86 -14.75 -6.03 -18.42
N LYS A 87 -13.75 -6.76 -18.93
CA LYS A 87 -13.86 -7.42 -20.24
C LYS A 87 -15.03 -8.39 -20.22
N LEU A 88 -15.14 -9.23 -19.19
CA LEU A 88 -16.21 -10.23 -19.08
C LEU A 88 -17.61 -9.58 -19.01
N ILE A 89 -17.76 -8.50 -18.26
CA ILE A 89 -19.01 -7.73 -18.15
C ILE A 89 -19.42 -7.11 -19.48
N ALA A 90 -18.45 -6.63 -20.27
CA ALA A 90 -18.73 -6.02 -21.57
C ALA A 90 -19.28 -7.02 -22.61
N TYR A 91 -19.05 -8.33 -22.42
CA TYR A 91 -19.63 -9.38 -23.26
C TYR A 91 -21.00 -9.82 -22.70
N ASP A 92 -22.04 -9.05 -23.03
CA ASP A 92 -23.45 -9.20 -22.59
C ASP A 92 -24.19 -10.43 -23.19
N ASP A 93 -23.48 -11.35 -23.85
CA ASP A 93 -24.08 -12.56 -24.44
C ASP A 93 -24.34 -13.65 -23.38
N ALA A 94 -25.40 -14.43 -23.58
CA ALA A 94 -25.96 -15.46 -22.69
C ALA A 94 -25.00 -16.58 -22.19
N LEU A 95 -23.71 -16.53 -22.54
CA LEU A 95 -22.62 -17.43 -22.13
C LEU A 95 -22.00 -17.09 -20.76
N THR A 96 -22.56 -16.14 -20.02
CA THR A 96 -22.05 -15.68 -18.72
C THR A 96 -22.68 -16.35 -17.50
N ARG A 97 -23.76 -17.13 -17.66
CA ARG A 97 -24.58 -17.67 -16.55
C ARG A 97 -24.10 -18.98 -15.88
N SER A 98 -22.94 -19.52 -16.25
CA SER A 98 -22.35 -20.65 -15.51
C SER A 98 -20.87 -20.78 -15.83
N ARG A 99 -20.03 -19.96 -15.19
CA ARG A 99 -18.58 -20.11 -15.30
C ARG A 99 -18.05 -20.49 -13.92
N ILE A 100 -17.46 -21.68 -13.83
CA ILE A 100 -16.57 -22.01 -12.73
C ILE A 100 -15.30 -21.18 -12.96
N VAL A 101 -14.99 -20.28 -12.03
CA VAL A 101 -13.76 -19.51 -12.07
C VAL A 101 -12.84 -20.05 -10.99
N ASN A 102 -11.74 -20.63 -11.43
CA ASN A 102 -10.68 -21.06 -10.54
C ASN A 102 -9.91 -19.81 -10.12
N VAL A 103 -10.20 -19.32 -8.91
CA VAL A 103 -9.42 -18.24 -8.31
C VAL A 103 -8.13 -18.86 -7.76
N PRO A 104 -6.95 -18.33 -8.10
CA PRO A 104 -5.70 -18.85 -7.57
C PRO A 104 -5.68 -18.78 -6.02
N PRO A 105 -5.10 -19.79 -5.33
CA PRO A 105 -4.90 -19.76 -3.87
C PRO A 105 -4.34 -18.43 -3.38
N GLU A 106 -3.41 -17.89 -4.13
CA GLU A 106 -2.58 -16.74 -3.79
C GLU A 106 -3.40 -15.43 -3.81
N ARG A 107 -4.61 -15.46 -4.35
CA ARG A 107 -5.58 -14.34 -4.39
C ARG A 107 -6.77 -14.52 -3.46
N THR A 108 -6.69 -15.50 -2.57
CA THR A 108 -7.76 -15.84 -1.64
C THR A 108 -7.26 -15.68 -0.21
N LEU A 109 -7.99 -14.93 0.61
CA LEU A 109 -7.76 -14.81 2.05
C LEU A 109 -8.95 -15.38 2.80
N SER A 110 -8.72 -15.93 4.01
CA SER A 110 -9.84 -16.14 4.93
C SER A 110 -10.46 -14.78 5.29
N LEU A 111 -11.76 -14.78 5.56
CA LEU A 111 -12.48 -13.57 5.96
C LEU A 111 -11.86 -12.92 7.21
N GLU A 112 -11.47 -13.74 8.19
CA GLU A 112 -10.78 -13.28 9.40
C GLU A 112 -9.46 -12.55 9.06
N ASN A 113 -8.62 -13.14 8.21
CA ASN A 113 -7.36 -12.51 7.80
C ASN A 113 -7.61 -11.21 7.04
N PHE A 114 -8.65 -11.13 6.21
CA PHE A 114 -9.00 -9.90 5.53
C PHE A 114 -9.46 -8.80 6.50
N ILE A 115 -10.25 -9.14 7.53
CA ILE A 115 -10.66 -8.17 8.55
C ILE A 115 -9.45 -7.66 9.34
N LEU A 116 -8.52 -8.54 9.72
CA LEU A 116 -7.27 -8.14 10.38
C LEU A 116 -6.39 -7.24 9.51
N LEU A 117 -6.37 -7.48 8.20
CA LEU A 117 -5.59 -6.74 7.22
C LEU A 117 -6.17 -5.35 6.94
N SER A 118 -7.50 -5.27 6.87
CA SER A 118 -8.22 -4.08 6.39
C SER A 118 -7.92 -2.73 7.08
N PRO A 119 -7.52 -2.63 8.37
CA PRO A 119 -7.07 -1.35 8.94
C PRO A 119 -5.83 -0.78 8.22
N GLY A 120 -5.00 -1.63 7.62
CA GLY A 120 -3.85 -1.23 6.82
C GLY A 120 -4.21 -0.76 5.41
N ILE A 121 -5.49 -0.78 5.02
CA ILE A 121 -5.96 -0.40 3.69
C ILE A 121 -6.79 0.89 3.81
N TYR A 122 -6.39 1.90 3.04
CA TYR A 122 -7.19 3.10 2.83
C TYR A 122 -7.70 3.09 1.38
N LEU A 123 -9.01 3.04 1.19
CA LEU A 123 -9.59 3.01 -0.15
C LEU A 123 -9.53 4.38 -0.82
N GLY A 124 -9.06 4.37 -2.06
CA GLY A 124 -9.08 5.51 -2.95
C GLY A 124 -10.42 5.68 -3.67
N THR A 125 -10.50 6.73 -4.48
CA THR A 125 -11.62 7.06 -5.35
C THR A 125 -11.12 7.38 -6.75
N ASP A 126 -11.79 6.87 -7.77
CA ASP A 126 -11.50 7.22 -9.16
C ASP A 126 -12.05 8.61 -9.53
N LYS A 127 -11.82 9.04 -10.79
CA LYS A 127 -12.32 10.32 -11.31
C LYS A 127 -13.85 10.42 -11.35
N ALA A 128 -14.56 9.30 -11.31
CA ALA A 128 -16.01 9.23 -11.26
C ALA A 128 -16.55 9.19 -9.81
N GLY A 129 -15.66 9.23 -8.81
CA GLY A 129 -16.02 9.13 -7.39
C GLY A 129 -16.34 7.69 -6.95
N LEU A 130 -16.00 6.69 -7.76
CA LEU A 130 -16.17 5.28 -7.41
C LEU A 130 -14.96 4.79 -6.61
N SER A 131 -15.22 3.91 -5.64
CA SER A 131 -14.16 3.28 -4.84
C SER A 131 -13.24 2.44 -5.73
N THR A 132 -11.94 2.53 -5.49
CA THR A 132 -10.92 1.69 -6.13
C THR A 132 -11.00 0.22 -5.71
N LEU A 133 -11.79 -0.11 -4.67
CA LEU A 133 -12.17 -1.48 -4.32
C LEU A 133 -13.70 -1.57 -4.28
N SER A 134 -14.27 -2.47 -5.08
CA SER A 134 -15.71 -2.64 -5.19
C SER A 134 -16.11 -4.10 -5.07
N SER A 135 -17.34 -4.38 -4.65
CA SER A 135 -17.87 -5.73 -4.71
C SER A 135 -18.04 -6.15 -6.16
N LEU A 136 -17.88 -7.44 -6.39
CA LEU A 136 -18.13 -8.06 -7.67
C LEU A 136 -19.60 -7.90 -8.08
N PRO A 137 -19.89 -7.41 -9.30
CA PRO A 137 -21.27 -7.20 -9.76
C PRO A 137 -22.10 -8.49 -9.82
N GLU A 138 -23.40 -8.41 -9.49
CA GLU A 138 -24.34 -9.56 -9.50
C GLU A 138 -24.50 -10.22 -10.88
N ILE A 139 -24.17 -9.53 -11.96
CA ILE A 139 -24.13 -10.11 -13.31
C ILE A 139 -23.07 -11.23 -13.44
N TRP A 140 -22.23 -11.41 -12.43
CA TRP A 140 -21.15 -12.39 -12.37
C TRP A 140 -21.40 -13.41 -11.25
N ASP A 141 -22.28 -14.37 -11.50
CA ASP A 141 -22.56 -15.52 -10.62
C ASP A 141 -21.58 -16.68 -10.90
N ALA A 142 -20.28 -16.47 -10.69
CA ALA A 142 -19.31 -17.56 -10.87
C ALA A 142 -19.26 -18.47 -9.64
N ASP A 143 -19.20 -19.79 -9.89
CA ASP A 143 -18.77 -20.75 -8.87
C ASP A 143 -17.26 -20.57 -8.68
N VAL A 144 -16.83 -20.28 -7.44
CA VAL A 144 -15.41 -20.18 -7.11
C VAL A 144 -14.94 -21.51 -6.57
N MET A 145 -13.93 -22.10 -7.19
CA MET A 145 -13.24 -23.24 -6.62
C MET A 145 -12.08 -22.75 -5.77
N HIS A 146 -12.12 -23.08 -4.47
CA HIS A 146 -10.95 -22.97 -3.62
C HIS A 146 -9.87 -23.94 -4.11
N PRO A 147 -8.59 -23.67 -3.84
CA PRO A 147 -7.45 -24.56 -4.11
C PRO A 147 -7.69 -26.03 -3.76
N ASP A 148 -8.42 -26.29 -2.68
CA ASP A 148 -8.77 -27.64 -2.22
C ASP A 148 -9.96 -28.27 -2.97
N SER A 149 -10.35 -27.70 -4.11
CA SER A 149 -11.48 -28.14 -4.94
C SER A 149 -12.83 -28.16 -4.23
N ILE A 150 -12.95 -27.40 -3.14
CA ILE A 150 -14.24 -27.15 -2.50
C ILE A 150 -14.93 -26.06 -3.32
N GLY A 151 -16.17 -26.34 -3.75
CA GLY A 151 -16.99 -25.39 -4.51
C GLY A 151 -17.67 -24.40 -3.56
N PHE A 152 -17.52 -23.12 -3.87
CA PHE A 152 -18.15 -22.04 -3.12
C PHE A 152 -18.99 -21.18 -4.05
N SER A 153 -20.12 -20.70 -3.53
CA SER A 153 -20.94 -19.68 -4.19
C SER A 153 -20.58 -18.30 -3.65
N ILE A 154 -20.43 -17.34 -4.56
CA ILE A 154 -20.23 -15.94 -4.18
C ILE A 154 -21.51 -15.42 -3.53
N ASN A 155 -21.36 -14.79 -2.35
CA ASN A 155 -22.43 -14.10 -1.66
C ASN A 155 -22.27 -12.59 -1.89
N HIS A 156 -22.91 -12.07 -2.95
CA HIS A 156 -22.84 -10.66 -3.33
C HIS A 156 -23.33 -9.73 -2.21
N ALA A 157 -24.48 -10.04 -1.60
CA ALA A 157 -25.03 -9.26 -0.50
C ALA A 157 -24.12 -9.24 0.75
N PHE A 158 -23.39 -10.32 1.02
CA PHE A 158 -22.39 -10.31 2.09
C PHE A 158 -21.14 -9.52 1.70
N SER A 159 -20.69 -9.62 0.45
CA SER A 159 -19.56 -8.85 -0.09
C SER A 159 -19.78 -7.35 0.06
N ASP A 160 -20.96 -6.87 -0.34
CA ASP A 160 -21.35 -5.45 -0.19
C ASP A 160 -21.40 -5.01 1.27
N ARG A 161 -22.00 -5.82 2.15
CA ARG A 161 -22.06 -5.50 3.58
C ARG A 161 -20.69 -5.46 4.22
N LEU A 162 -19.79 -6.37 3.83
CA LEU A 162 -18.41 -6.40 4.31
C LEU A 162 -17.66 -5.14 3.91
N LEU A 163 -17.69 -4.76 2.63
CA LEU A 163 -17.03 -3.54 2.17
C LEU A 163 -17.58 -2.29 2.85
N ASN A 164 -18.90 -2.15 2.93
CA ASN A 164 -19.52 -1.00 3.59
C ASN A 164 -19.22 -0.94 5.10
N GLY A 165 -19.08 -2.10 5.75
CA GLY A 165 -18.73 -2.20 7.17
C GLY A 165 -17.27 -1.83 7.45
N LEU A 166 -16.34 -2.25 6.59
CA LEU A 166 -14.90 -2.00 6.75
C LEU A 166 -14.48 -0.62 6.21
N PHE A 167 -15.11 -0.17 5.14
CA PHE A 167 -14.74 1.03 4.39
C PHE A 167 -15.99 1.89 4.12
N PRO A 168 -16.57 2.52 5.16
CA PRO A 168 -17.72 3.40 4.96
C PRO A 168 -17.35 4.50 3.96
N SER A 169 -18.09 4.55 2.84
CA SER A 169 -17.75 5.42 1.71
C SER A 169 -17.82 6.89 2.13
N TYR A 170 -16.68 7.57 2.13
CA TYR A 170 -16.64 9.03 2.14
C TYR A 170 -17.00 9.51 0.73
N LYS A 171 -18.31 9.61 0.44
CA LYS A 171 -18.84 10.08 -0.86
C LYS A 171 -18.51 11.55 -1.17
N ASP A 172 -17.82 12.25 -0.28
CA ASP A 172 -17.39 13.63 -0.48
C ASP A 172 -15.93 13.65 -0.90
N GLN A 173 -15.68 13.54 -2.21
CA GLN A 173 -14.73 14.38 -2.97
C GLN A 173 -14.60 13.85 -4.40
N ASN A 174 -14.95 14.69 -5.39
CA ASN A 174 -14.75 14.44 -6.83
C ASN A 174 -13.25 14.51 -7.24
N GLU A 175 -12.36 14.09 -6.35
CA GLU A 175 -10.92 14.09 -6.59
C GLU A 175 -10.43 12.66 -6.70
N LEU A 176 -9.61 12.41 -7.73
CA LEU A 176 -8.89 11.16 -7.88
C LEU A 176 -8.00 10.97 -6.65
N LYS A 177 -8.26 9.92 -5.87
CA LYS A 177 -7.43 9.50 -4.74
C LYS A 177 -7.01 8.07 -4.96
N ARG A 178 -5.71 7.82 -4.89
CA ARG A 178 -5.15 6.47 -4.93
C ARG A 178 -5.48 5.75 -3.62
N SER A 179 -5.67 4.43 -3.67
CA SER A 179 -5.69 3.66 -2.42
C SER A 179 -4.32 3.71 -1.79
N ARG A 180 -4.26 3.57 -0.48
CA ARG A 180 -3.00 3.46 0.25
C ARG A 180 -2.98 2.16 1.02
N ILE A 181 -1.84 1.49 0.99
CA ILE A 181 -1.54 0.34 1.84
C ILE A 181 -0.47 0.79 2.82
N TYR A 182 -0.84 0.88 4.10
CA TYR A 182 0.09 1.25 5.16
C TYR A 182 0.89 0.04 5.62
N VAL A 183 2.20 0.17 5.59
CA VAL A 183 3.14 -0.91 5.91
C VAL A 183 4.06 -0.47 7.04
N GLU A 184 4.13 -1.29 8.08
CA GLU A 184 5.13 -1.20 9.14
C GLU A 184 6.20 -2.27 8.97
N SER A 185 7.39 -2.03 9.48
CA SER A 185 8.43 -3.03 9.61
C SER A 185 8.46 -3.60 11.02
N ASN A 186 8.99 -4.80 11.16
CA ASN A 186 9.42 -5.35 12.44
C ASN A 186 10.60 -6.29 12.20
N SER A 187 11.57 -6.26 13.09
CA SER A 187 12.75 -7.13 13.04
C SER A 187 12.99 -7.72 14.42
N TYR A 188 13.00 -9.04 14.52
CA TYR A 188 13.26 -9.75 15.78
C TYR A 188 14.25 -10.88 15.56
N ARG A 189 14.87 -11.36 16.65
CA ARG A 189 15.74 -12.53 16.60
C ARG A 189 14.97 -13.79 16.95
N ASN A 190 15.12 -14.84 16.16
CA ASN A 190 14.58 -16.16 16.49
C ASN A 190 15.46 -16.87 17.53
N ASP A 191 15.05 -18.08 17.95
CA ASP A 191 15.77 -18.91 18.91
C ASP A 191 17.18 -19.31 18.43
N GLU A 192 17.41 -19.29 17.12
CA GLU A 192 18.69 -19.58 16.47
C GLU A 192 19.58 -18.33 16.31
N ASN A 193 19.16 -17.19 16.88
CA ASN A 193 19.83 -15.89 16.83
C ASN A 193 19.91 -15.28 15.41
N GLU A 194 19.07 -15.74 14.49
CA GLU A 194 18.90 -15.17 13.15
C GLU A 194 17.92 -14.00 13.20
N ILE A 195 18.19 -12.96 12.40
CA ILE A 195 17.30 -11.81 12.27
C ILE A 195 16.17 -12.19 11.31
N ILE A 196 14.95 -12.20 11.83
CA ILE A 196 13.74 -12.36 11.06
C ILE A 196 13.13 -10.98 10.83
N ASN A 197 12.95 -10.64 9.55
CA ASN A 197 12.30 -9.41 9.13
C ASN A 197 10.85 -9.73 8.76
N SER A 198 9.93 -8.89 9.20
CA SER A 198 8.54 -8.97 8.81
C SER A 198 8.01 -7.60 8.44
N ILE A 199 7.12 -7.57 7.46
CA ILE A 199 6.25 -6.41 7.23
C ILE A 199 4.92 -6.64 7.95
N ILE A 200 4.26 -5.57 8.33
CA ILE A 200 2.95 -5.62 9.00
C ILE A 200 1.99 -4.71 8.25
N ILE A 201 0.81 -5.23 7.93
CA ILE A 201 -0.30 -4.50 7.30
C ILE A 201 -1.55 -4.71 8.16
N GLY A 202 -2.09 -3.64 8.73
CA GLY A 202 -3.14 -3.74 9.74
C GLY A 202 -2.64 -4.53 10.94
N HIS A 203 -3.23 -5.69 11.24
CA HIS A 203 -2.73 -6.60 12.28
C HIS A 203 -1.88 -7.76 11.75
N VAL A 204 -1.83 -7.95 10.43
CA VAL A 204 -1.23 -9.15 9.83
C VAL A 204 0.27 -8.94 9.65
N SER A 205 1.06 -9.89 10.15
CA SER A 205 2.52 -9.91 10.00
C SER A 205 2.94 -10.93 8.95
N TYR A 206 3.76 -10.50 8.00
CA TYR A 206 4.31 -11.33 6.94
C TYR A 206 5.84 -11.36 7.03
N GLN A 207 6.40 -12.53 7.30
CA GLN A 207 7.86 -12.73 7.29
C GLN A 207 8.40 -12.63 5.87
N VAL A 208 9.41 -11.80 5.64
CA VAL A 208 10.03 -11.60 4.32
C VAL A 208 11.45 -12.17 4.29
N PRO A 209 11.89 -12.78 3.18
CA PRO A 209 11.21 -12.88 1.89
C PRO A 209 10.19 -14.04 1.77
N THR A 210 10.06 -14.91 2.78
CA THR A 210 9.26 -16.14 2.74
C THR A 210 7.82 -15.92 2.27
N ALA A 211 7.15 -14.88 2.76
CA ALA A 211 5.76 -14.56 2.42
C ALA A 211 5.56 -14.14 0.95
N ILE A 212 6.63 -13.69 0.27
CA ILE A 212 6.61 -13.43 -1.16
C ILE A 212 6.83 -14.74 -1.92
N GLU A 213 7.80 -15.53 -1.46
CA GLU A 213 8.19 -16.79 -2.12
C GLU A 213 7.08 -17.85 -2.09
N ASN A 214 6.24 -17.82 -1.05
CA ASN A 214 5.10 -18.72 -0.90
C ASN A 214 3.76 -18.14 -1.41
N GLY A 215 3.78 -16.94 -2.02
CA GLY A 215 2.59 -16.28 -2.58
C GLY A 215 1.62 -15.66 -1.55
N SER A 216 1.94 -15.63 -0.25
CA SER A 216 1.03 -15.09 0.79
C SER A 216 0.77 -13.58 0.64
N LEU A 217 1.62 -12.88 -0.11
CA LEU A 217 1.50 -11.46 -0.42
C LEU A 217 0.99 -11.19 -1.85
N ASP A 218 0.67 -12.21 -2.65
CA ASP A 218 0.27 -12.03 -4.05
C ASP A 218 -1.07 -11.32 -4.20
N TRP A 219 -1.91 -11.31 -3.16
CA TRP A 219 -3.12 -10.48 -3.12
C TRP A 219 -2.81 -9.00 -3.34
N LEU A 220 -1.62 -8.52 -2.94
CA LEU A 220 -1.17 -7.15 -3.22
C LEU A 220 -1.20 -6.87 -4.71
N ASN A 221 -0.81 -7.82 -5.57
CA ASN A 221 -0.82 -7.62 -7.02
C ASN A 221 -2.21 -7.23 -7.56
N SER A 222 -3.29 -7.68 -6.92
CA SER A 222 -4.66 -7.32 -7.30
C SER A 222 -4.98 -5.85 -7.00
N PHE A 223 -4.31 -5.27 -5.99
CA PHE A 223 -4.35 -3.85 -5.69
C PHE A 223 -3.37 -3.05 -6.54
N MET A 224 -2.17 -3.56 -6.79
CA MET A 224 -1.05 -2.85 -7.45
C MET A 224 -1.26 -2.49 -8.94
N SER A 225 -2.47 -2.62 -9.49
CA SER A 225 -2.85 -2.20 -10.83
C SER A 225 -2.99 -0.66 -10.92
N GLY A 226 -1.87 0.05 -10.79
CA GLY A 226 -1.74 1.48 -11.12
C GLY A 226 -2.40 2.48 -10.18
N THR A 227 -3.05 2.08 -9.08
CA THR A 227 -3.88 2.97 -8.23
C THR A 227 -3.55 3.00 -6.77
N VAL A 228 -2.48 2.32 -6.40
CA VAL A 228 -2.20 2.04 -5.01
C VAL A 228 -0.82 2.53 -4.67
N ASP A 229 -0.76 3.28 -3.58
CA ASP A 229 0.49 3.72 -2.98
C ASP A 229 0.77 2.81 -1.80
N LEU A 230 1.96 2.21 -1.80
CA LEU A 230 2.45 1.48 -0.66
C LEU A 230 3.23 2.47 0.22
N VAL A 231 2.69 2.76 1.40
CA VAL A 231 3.15 3.83 2.29
C VAL A 231 3.79 3.22 3.51
N TYR A 232 5.11 3.41 3.66
CA TYR A 232 5.81 2.99 4.86
C TYR A 232 5.54 3.96 6.01
N ILE A 233 5.14 3.44 7.16
CA ILE A 233 4.78 4.24 8.35
C ILE A 233 5.66 3.90 9.58
N GLY A 234 6.79 3.24 9.36
CA GLY A 234 7.85 3.05 10.38
C GLY A 234 7.93 1.65 10.99
N ASP A 235 8.80 1.52 12.00
CA ASP A 235 9.04 0.27 12.72
C ASP A 235 8.06 0.10 13.89
N LEU A 236 7.42 -1.05 13.98
CA LEU A 236 6.51 -1.41 15.07
C LEU A 236 7.27 -1.88 16.31
N GLY A 237 8.34 -2.65 16.15
CA GLY A 237 9.01 -3.40 17.22
C GLY A 237 10.38 -2.85 17.60
N GLY A 238 10.61 -1.55 17.43
CA GLY A 238 11.89 -0.90 17.64
C GLY A 238 12.40 -0.95 19.10
N ALA A 239 13.56 -0.31 19.33
CA ALA A 239 14.26 -0.32 20.63
C ALA A 239 13.42 0.16 21.83
N GLU A 240 12.36 0.92 21.58
CA GLU A 240 11.47 1.51 22.59
C GLU A 240 10.19 0.68 22.83
N GLY A 241 10.07 -0.49 22.21
CA GLY A 241 8.89 -1.34 22.31
C GLY A 241 7.86 -1.08 21.21
N ASN A 242 6.60 -1.47 21.45
CA ASN A 242 5.56 -1.42 20.44
C ASN A 242 5.15 0.04 20.13
N ALA A 243 5.46 0.52 18.93
CA ALA A 243 5.26 1.91 18.54
C ALA A 243 3.79 2.36 18.62
N ARG A 244 2.83 1.47 18.30
CA ARG A 244 1.40 1.76 18.41
C ARG A 244 0.98 1.96 19.86
N ILE A 245 1.39 1.06 20.76
CA ILE A 245 1.11 1.16 22.20
C ILE A 245 1.73 2.44 22.79
N ASN A 246 2.98 2.73 22.45
CA ASN A 246 3.66 3.93 22.93
C ASN A 246 2.91 5.20 22.51
N TYR A 247 2.54 5.29 21.23
CA TYR A 247 1.75 6.41 20.72
C TYR A 247 0.40 6.55 21.44
N PHE A 248 -0.35 5.45 21.60
CA PHE A 248 -1.63 5.49 22.30
C PHE A 248 -1.48 5.93 23.75
N SER A 249 -0.45 5.44 24.44
CA SER A 249 -0.13 5.82 25.82
C SER A 249 0.21 7.30 25.95
N GLU A 250 1.09 7.82 25.08
CA GLU A 250 1.52 9.23 25.07
C GLU A 250 0.38 10.21 24.79
N ASN A 251 -0.62 9.78 24.01
CA ASN A 251 -1.81 10.58 23.70
C ASN A 251 -2.97 10.37 24.68
N GLY A 252 -2.75 9.62 25.78
CA GLY A 252 -3.77 9.39 26.81
C GLY A 252 -4.93 8.47 26.37
N LEU A 253 -4.71 7.64 25.35
CA LEU A 253 -5.69 6.71 24.78
C LEU A 253 -5.65 5.36 25.53
N THR A 254 -5.95 5.40 26.83
CA THR A 254 -5.77 4.25 27.74
C THR A 254 -6.60 3.02 27.34
N GLU A 255 -7.86 3.20 26.92
CA GLU A 255 -8.70 2.08 26.47
C GLU A 255 -8.10 1.39 25.23
N CYS A 256 -7.53 2.17 24.30
CA CYS A 256 -6.87 1.63 23.11
C CYS A 256 -5.62 0.82 23.50
N VAL A 257 -4.83 1.30 24.48
CA VAL A 257 -3.67 0.57 25.01
C VAL A 257 -4.10 -0.76 25.62
N GLU A 258 -5.13 -0.76 26.47
CA GLU A 258 -5.63 -1.94 27.16
C GLU A 258 -6.14 -3.00 26.17
N ASP A 259 -7.04 -2.61 25.25
CA ASP A 259 -7.62 -3.51 24.26
C ASP A 259 -6.57 -4.05 23.29
N TYR A 260 -5.65 -3.20 22.82
CA TYR A 260 -4.61 -3.61 21.90
C TYR A 260 -3.59 -4.54 22.57
N SER A 261 -3.21 -4.27 23.82
CA SER A 261 -2.33 -5.15 24.60
C SER A 261 -3.00 -6.50 24.89
N TYR A 262 -4.29 -6.48 25.23
CA TYR A 262 -5.07 -7.70 25.43
C TYR A 262 -5.14 -8.53 24.15
N PHE A 263 -5.42 -7.90 23.00
CA PHE A 263 -5.42 -8.54 21.71
C PHE A 263 -4.07 -9.20 21.40
N LEU A 264 -2.95 -8.47 21.52
CA LEU A 264 -1.62 -9.03 21.26
C LEU A 264 -1.28 -10.23 22.17
N ALA A 265 -1.79 -10.25 23.41
CA ALA A 265 -1.53 -11.32 24.37
C ALA A 265 -2.41 -12.57 24.17
N ASN A 266 -3.58 -12.45 23.54
CA ASN A 266 -4.59 -13.51 23.49
C ASN A 266 -5.03 -13.91 22.08
N TYR A 267 -4.53 -13.25 21.04
CA TYR A 267 -4.96 -13.55 19.68
C TYR A 267 -4.35 -14.87 19.18
N GLU A 268 -5.22 -15.88 19.04
CA GLU A 268 -4.95 -17.12 18.31
C GLU A 268 -5.82 -17.13 17.04
N VAL A 269 -5.19 -17.40 15.88
CA VAL A 269 -5.89 -17.45 14.57
C VAL A 269 -6.87 -18.62 14.55
N GLY A 270 -8.11 -18.42 14.08
CA GLY A 270 -9.00 -19.54 13.74
C GLY A 270 -10.48 -19.39 14.11
N HIS A 271 -11.00 -18.18 14.35
CA HIS A 271 -12.43 -18.00 14.60
C HIS A 271 -13.21 -17.83 13.28
N SER A 272 -14.05 -18.82 12.98
CA SER A 272 -14.97 -18.81 11.85
C SER A 272 -16.09 -17.78 12.03
N LEU A 273 -16.20 -16.89 11.04
CA LEU A 273 -17.20 -15.84 10.98
C LEU A 273 -18.54 -16.33 10.40
N LYS A 274 -19.61 -16.27 11.22
CA LYS A 274 -21.00 -16.51 10.76
C LYS A 274 -21.76 -15.19 10.67
N GLY A 275 -21.99 -14.72 9.44
CA GLY A 275 -22.50 -13.37 9.18
C GLY A 275 -24.02 -13.23 9.13
N THR A 276 -24.62 -12.64 10.17
CA THR A 276 -25.81 -11.76 10.05
C THR A 276 -25.36 -10.32 10.33
N GLU A 277 -26.10 -9.30 9.88
CA GLU A 277 -25.65 -7.89 9.93
C GLU A 277 -25.22 -7.42 11.33
N SER A 278 -25.89 -7.91 12.38
CA SER A 278 -25.54 -7.59 13.77
C SER A 278 -24.30 -8.33 14.29
N SER A 279 -23.95 -9.49 13.73
CA SER A 279 -22.76 -10.25 14.13
C SER A 279 -21.52 -9.73 13.43
N LEU A 280 -21.61 -9.37 12.14
CA LEU A 280 -20.45 -8.89 11.38
C LEU A 280 -19.88 -7.57 11.96
N LYS A 281 -20.75 -6.59 12.24
CA LYS A 281 -20.31 -5.31 12.83
C LYS A 281 -19.62 -5.52 14.18
N LYS A 282 -20.23 -6.32 15.05
CA LYS A 282 -19.66 -6.65 16.37
C LYS A 282 -18.31 -7.37 16.25
N GLU A 283 -18.15 -8.24 15.26
CA GLU A 283 -16.87 -8.90 15.05
C GLU A 283 -15.81 -7.91 14.56
N ILE A 284 -16.12 -7.07 13.56
CA ILE A 284 -15.19 -6.06 13.07
C ILE A 284 -14.74 -5.18 14.25
N GLU A 285 -15.69 -4.71 15.06
CA GLU A 285 -15.44 -3.92 16.28
C GLU A 285 -14.78 -4.72 17.43
N SER A 286 -14.62 -6.03 17.31
CA SER A 286 -13.86 -6.83 18.29
C SER A 286 -12.34 -6.68 18.09
N TYR A 287 -11.91 -6.30 16.89
CA TYR A 287 -10.50 -6.05 16.60
C TYR A 287 -10.11 -4.61 16.96
N PRO A 288 -9.03 -4.40 17.72
CA PRO A 288 -8.80 -3.11 18.38
C PRO A 288 -8.56 -1.94 17.43
N LEU A 289 -7.92 -2.14 16.27
CA LEU A 289 -7.74 -1.07 15.28
C LEU A 289 -9.03 -0.66 14.57
N HIS A 290 -10.03 -1.56 14.49
CA HIS A 290 -11.36 -1.23 14.00
C HIS A 290 -12.21 -0.60 15.09
N LYS A 291 -12.19 -1.17 16.30
CA LYS A 291 -12.86 -0.62 17.49
C LYS A 291 -12.46 0.84 17.74
N HIS A 292 -11.16 1.11 17.65
CA HIS A 292 -10.54 2.41 17.92
C HIS A 292 -10.02 3.05 16.63
N LYS A 293 -10.86 3.08 15.59
CA LYS A 293 -10.48 3.60 14.27
C LYS A 293 -9.89 5.01 14.31
N ASP A 294 -10.47 5.92 15.09
CA ASP A 294 -9.99 7.30 15.20
C ASP A 294 -8.57 7.37 15.78
N ALA A 295 -8.26 6.52 16.77
CA ALA A 295 -6.92 6.41 17.36
C ALA A 295 -5.92 5.86 16.34
N TRP A 296 -6.32 4.83 15.58
CA TRP A 296 -5.51 4.26 14.51
C TRP A 296 -5.23 5.28 13.40
N ASP A 297 -6.26 5.98 12.91
CA ASP A 297 -6.12 6.99 11.86
C ASP A 297 -5.23 8.16 12.33
N SER A 298 -5.32 8.54 13.62
CA SER A 298 -4.44 9.52 14.24
C SER A 298 -2.98 9.04 14.31
N TYR A 299 -2.75 7.77 14.69
CA TYR A 299 -1.43 7.16 14.65
C TYR A 299 -0.84 7.21 13.25
N VAL A 300 -1.55 6.69 12.25
CA VAL A 300 -1.11 6.69 10.84
C VAL A 300 -0.76 8.10 10.38
N THR A 301 -1.62 9.08 10.66
CA THR A 301 -1.38 10.49 10.31
C THR A 301 -0.10 11.03 10.94
N SER A 302 0.14 10.71 12.22
CA SER A 302 1.36 11.12 12.92
C SER A 302 2.62 10.50 12.31
N ARG A 303 2.55 9.24 11.87
CA ARG A 303 3.68 8.51 11.27
C ARG A 303 4.00 8.99 9.87
N ILE A 304 2.99 9.26 9.06
CA ILE A 304 3.15 9.90 7.75
C ILE A 304 3.81 11.27 7.92
N SER A 305 3.36 12.06 8.90
CA SER A 305 3.92 13.40 9.17
C SER A 305 5.35 13.36 9.70
N ALA A 306 5.78 12.23 10.26
CA ALA A 306 7.14 12.04 10.79
C ALA A 306 8.16 11.68 9.69
N GLU A 307 7.72 11.34 8.48
CA GLU A 307 8.57 11.05 7.31
C GLU A 307 9.68 10.03 7.62
N ILE A 308 9.32 8.88 8.21
CA ILE A 308 10.29 7.87 8.67
C ILE A 308 10.84 7.08 7.49
N ASP A 309 12.17 7.00 7.39
CA ASP A 309 12.84 6.21 6.35
C ASP A 309 12.70 4.69 6.59
N PRO A 310 12.39 3.89 5.55
CA PRO A 310 12.38 2.43 5.66
C PRO A 310 13.78 1.84 5.94
N PRO A 311 13.88 0.73 6.68
CA PRO A 311 15.16 0.06 6.89
C PRO A 311 15.68 -0.53 5.56
N GLN A 312 17.00 -0.68 5.43
CA GLN A 312 17.63 -1.11 4.18
C GLN A 312 17.09 -2.45 3.65
N TRP A 313 16.80 -3.41 4.53
CA TRP A 313 16.25 -4.72 4.15
C TRP A 313 14.86 -4.60 3.52
N PHE A 314 14.08 -3.57 3.86
CA PHE A 314 12.74 -3.35 3.32
C PHE A 314 12.79 -3.20 1.80
N PHE A 315 13.82 -2.54 1.29
CA PHE A 315 14.04 -2.41 -0.14
C PHE A 315 14.46 -3.75 -0.77
N SER A 316 15.47 -4.42 -0.22
CA SER A 316 16.05 -5.61 -0.86
C SER A 316 15.15 -6.84 -0.79
N ASP A 317 14.48 -7.03 0.34
CA ASP A 317 13.82 -8.29 0.70
C ASP A 317 12.31 -8.22 0.50
N PHE A 318 11.74 -7.00 0.45
CA PHE A 318 10.32 -6.77 0.22
C PHE A 318 10.06 -6.09 -1.12
N LEU A 319 10.42 -4.80 -1.28
CA LEU A 319 10.05 -4.04 -2.49
C LEU A 319 10.64 -4.64 -3.78
N VAL A 320 11.94 -4.91 -3.81
CA VAL A 320 12.57 -5.48 -5.01
C VAL A 320 12.01 -6.86 -5.35
N LYS A 321 11.68 -7.66 -4.33
CA LYS A 321 11.12 -9.01 -4.48
C LYS A 321 9.67 -8.98 -4.95
N LEU A 322 8.91 -7.95 -4.60
CA LEU A 322 7.59 -7.65 -5.17
C LEU A 322 7.66 -7.08 -6.60
N GLY A 323 8.85 -6.84 -7.14
CA GLY A 323 9.03 -6.34 -8.51
C GLY A 323 9.11 -4.82 -8.63
N PHE A 324 9.24 -4.08 -7.52
CA PHE A 324 9.59 -2.66 -7.58
C PHE A 324 11.02 -2.50 -8.11
N ASP A 325 11.20 -1.66 -9.12
CA ASP A 325 12.49 -1.50 -9.78
C ASP A 325 13.43 -0.60 -8.94
N ARG A 326 14.70 -1.01 -8.87
CA ARG A 326 15.72 -0.33 -8.07
C ARG A 326 16.08 1.05 -8.61
N MET A 327 15.82 1.33 -9.89
CA MET A 327 16.24 2.59 -10.53
C MET A 327 15.43 3.82 -10.10
N VAL A 328 14.26 3.63 -9.45
CA VAL A 328 13.40 4.71 -8.92
C VAL A 328 13.46 4.78 -7.38
N MET A 329 14.12 3.83 -6.72
CA MET A 329 14.26 3.78 -5.27
C MET A 329 15.64 4.32 -4.83
N ASP A 330 15.69 5.53 -4.28
CA ASP A 330 16.89 6.05 -3.63
C ASP A 330 17.11 5.33 -2.29
N MET A 331 18.03 4.36 -2.26
CA MET A 331 18.38 3.66 -1.02
C MET A 331 19.13 4.58 -0.04
N PRO A 332 18.63 4.76 1.19
CA PRO A 332 19.40 5.45 2.23
C PRO A 332 20.74 4.73 2.47
N GLY A 333 21.85 5.44 2.35
CA GLY A 333 23.18 4.95 2.76
C GLY A 333 24.03 4.28 1.69
N VAL A 334 23.55 4.13 0.45
CA VAL A 334 24.42 3.73 -0.67
C VAL A 334 25.13 4.97 -1.21
N LYS A 335 26.30 5.30 -0.62
CA LYS A 335 27.23 6.22 -1.28
C LYS A 335 27.62 5.62 -2.63
N LYS A 336 27.22 6.27 -3.73
CA LYS A 336 27.79 5.99 -5.05
C LYS A 336 29.29 6.25 -5.07
#